data_AF-A0A199VM13-F1
#
_entry.id   AF-A0A199VM13-F1
#
_cell.length_a   1.000
_cell.length_b   1.000
_cell.length_c   1.000
_cell.angle_alpha   90.00
_cell.angle_beta   90.00
_cell.angle_gamma   90.00
#
_symmetry.space_group_name_H-M   'P 1'
#
loop_
_entity.id
_entity.type
_entity.pdbx_description
1 polymer ?
#
loop_
_entity_poly.entity_id
_entity_poly.type
_entity_poly.pdbx_seq_one_letter_code
_entity_poly.pdbx_strand_id
1 'polypeptide(L)'
;MGSPITSAAAAGRSPERMAADFVMGGAAAVVAKSAAAPVDRVKLLLQNQGEMVRRGYLKRPYAGIGDCFARVVREEGVAALWRGNQANVIRYFPTQVDSN
;
A
#
# COMPACT_ATOMS: atom_id res chain seq x y z
N MET A 1 -35.84 -24.84 -20.28
CA MET A 1 -36.27 -23.43 -20.28
C MET A 1 -35.61 -22.75 -19.09
N GLY A 2 -34.51 -22.03 -19.33
CA GLY A 2 -33.70 -21.42 -18.28
C GLY A 2 -34.30 -20.11 -17.79
N SER A 3 -34.41 -19.97 -16.47
CA SER A 3 -34.87 -18.75 -15.81
C SER A 3 -33.90 -17.58 -16.06
N PRO A 4 -34.38 -16.35 -16.25
CA PRO A 4 -33.52 -15.18 -16.32
C PRO A 4 -33.01 -14.84 -14.91
N ILE A 5 -31.75 -15.18 -14.60
CA ILE A 5 -31.08 -14.77 -13.33
C ILE A 5 -30.20 -13.52 -13.55
N THR A 6 -30.35 -12.83 -14.67
CA THR A 6 -29.55 -11.66 -14.99
C THR A 6 -30.45 -10.57 -15.55
N SER A 7 -30.25 -9.34 -15.07
CA SER A 7 -30.83 -8.08 -15.58
C SER A 7 -32.11 -7.57 -14.89
N ALA A 8 -32.04 -7.34 -13.58
CA ALA A 8 -33.00 -6.44 -12.89
C ALA A 8 -32.31 -5.31 -12.08
N ALA A 9 -30.99 -5.14 -12.18
CA ALA A 9 -30.24 -4.23 -11.30
C ALA A 9 -30.04 -2.79 -11.83
N ALA A 10 -30.40 -2.51 -13.09
CA ALA A 10 -30.06 -1.25 -13.76
C ALA A 10 -31.27 -0.46 -14.30
N ALA A 11 -32.49 -0.71 -13.81
CA ALA A 11 -33.65 0.08 -14.18
C ALA A 11 -33.86 1.23 -13.17
N GLY A 12 -33.62 2.48 -13.59
CA GLY A 12 -34.13 3.70 -12.93
C GLY A 12 -33.50 4.11 -11.60
N ARG A 13 -32.17 4.13 -11.48
CA ARG A 13 -31.52 4.66 -10.26
C ARG A 13 -31.49 6.19 -10.31
N SER A 14 -32.02 6.88 -9.29
CA SER A 14 -31.96 8.35 -9.23
C SER A 14 -30.50 8.80 -9.15
N PRO A 15 -30.13 9.97 -9.71
CA PRO A 15 -28.76 10.50 -9.63
C PRO A 15 -28.22 10.56 -8.20
N GLU A 16 -29.09 10.85 -7.23
CA GLU A 16 -28.77 10.84 -5.80
C GLU A 16 -28.35 9.46 -5.29
N ARG A 17 -29.02 8.39 -5.73
CA ARG A 17 -28.64 7.02 -5.38
C ARG A 17 -27.31 6.63 -6.01
N MET A 18 -27.04 7.06 -7.24
CA MET A 18 -25.73 6.85 -7.87
C MET A 18 -24.61 7.60 -7.13
N ALA A 19 -24.86 8.85 -6.71
CA ALA A 19 -23.91 9.62 -5.91
C ALA A 19 -23.66 8.97 -4.54
N ALA A 20 -24.72 8.49 -3.87
CA ALA A 20 -24.61 7.77 -2.61
C ALA A 20 -23.82 6.47 -2.76
N ASP A 21 -24.11 5.66 -3.78
CA ASP A 21 -23.38 4.42 -4.09
C ASP A 21 -21.90 4.72 -4.41
N PHE A 22 -21.61 5.82 -5.10
CA PHE A 22 -20.25 6.24 -5.39
C PHE A 22 -19.48 6.67 -4.14
N VAL A 23 -20.09 7.44 -3.24
CA VAL A 23 -19.47 7.85 -1.97
C VAL A 23 -19.23 6.63 -1.09
N MET A 24 -20.21 5.74 -0.97
CA MET A 24 -20.09 4.50 -0.19
C MET A 24 -19.03 3.57 -0.78
N GLY A 25 -19.00 3.41 -2.11
CA GLY A 25 -17.97 2.65 -2.81
C GLY A 25 -16.58 3.26 -2.65
N GLY A 26 -16.47 4.59 -2.70
CA GLY A 26 -15.23 5.33 -2.46
C GLY A 26 -14.72 5.16 -1.03
N ALA A 27 -15.58 5.30 -0.03
CA ALA A 27 -15.23 5.09 1.37
C ALA A 27 -14.77 3.65 1.63
N ALA A 28 -15.50 2.66 1.09
CA ALA A 28 -15.11 1.25 1.17
C ALA A 28 -13.74 1.00 0.52
N ALA A 29 -13.46 1.62 -0.63
CA ALA A 29 -12.18 1.52 -1.31
C ALA A 29 -11.03 2.12 -0.49
N VAL A 30 -11.25 3.26 0.21
CA VAL A 30 -10.25 3.88 1.09
C VAL A 30 -9.92 2.98 2.28
N VAL A 31 -10.94 2.38 2.90
CA VAL A 31 -10.75 1.44 4.02
C VAL A 31 -10.01 0.19 3.56
N ALA A 32 -10.42 -0.40 2.43
CA ALA A 32 -9.77 -1.57 1.85
C ALA A 32 -8.30 -1.30 1.50
N LYS A 33 -7.99 -0.17 0.85
CA LYS A 33 -6.61 0.24 0.54
C LYS A 33 -5.79 0.49 1.79
N SER A 34 -6.38 1.09 2.82
CA SER A 34 -5.72 1.31 4.11
C SER A 34 -5.39 -0.02 4.80
N ALA A 35 -6.27 -1.01 4.75
CA ALA A 35 -6.02 -2.34 5.29
C ALA A 35 -4.96 -3.13 4.49
N ALA A 36 -4.91 -2.96 3.17
CA ALA A 36 -3.94 -3.62 2.30
C ALA A 36 -2.54 -2.97 2.33
N ALA A 37 -2.45 -1.67 2.64
CA ALA A 37 -1.21 -0.90 2.57
C ALA A 37 -0.01 -1.51 3.35
N PRO A 38 -0.17 -2.05 4.58
CA PRO A 38 0.93 -2.70 5.28
C PRO A 38 1.49 -3.92 4.56
N VAL A 39 0.61 -4.75 3.99
CA VAL A 39 0.99 -6.00 3.31
C VAL A 39 1.70 -5.68 2.00
N ASP A 40 1.17 -4.74 1.23
CA ASP A 40 1.80 -4.28 -0.01
C ASP A 40 3.18 -3.65 0.26
N ARG A 41 3.32 -2.89 1.35
CA ARG A 41 4.62 -2.33 1.75
C ARG A 41 5.63 -3.42 2.11
N VAL A 42 5.24 -4.40 2.93
CA VAL A 42 6.14 -5.51 3.30
C VAL A 42 6.57 -6.29 2.07
N LYS A 43 5.64 -6.56 1.14
CA LYS A 43 5.96 -7.20 -0.13
C LYS A 43 7.00 -6.41 -0.93
N LEU A 44 6.83 -5.09 -1.06
CA LEU A 44 7.80 -4.23 -1.76
C LEU A 44 9.17 -4.22 -1.08
N LEU A 45 9.22 -4.20 0.25
CA LEU A 45 10.47 -4.27 1.00
C LEU A 45 11.19 -5.61 0.80
N LEU A 46 10.46 -6.73 0.81
CA LEU A 46 11.04 -8.05 0.51
C LEU A 46 11.50 -8.16 -0.95
N GLN A 47 10.75 -7.62 -1.90
CA GLN A 47 11.16 -7.64 -3.32
C GLN A 47 12.42 -6.78 -3.54
N ASN A 48 12.52 -5.64 -2.87
CA ASN A 48 13.62 -4.70 -3.05
C ASN A 48 14.81 -4.95 -2.09
N GLN A 49 14.73 -5.95 -1.19
CA GLN A 49 15.75 -6.18 -0.16
C GLN A 49 17.16 -6.41 -0.73
N GLY A 50 17.27 -7.04 -1.92
CA GLY A 50 18.56 -7.25 -2.58
C GLY A 50 19.23 -5.93 -2.95
N GLU A 51 18.47 -4.99 -3.51
CA GLU A 51 18.96 -3.65 -3.83
C GLU A 51 19.25 -2.82 -2.56
N MET A 52 18.42 -2.97 -1.53
CA MET A 52 18.64 -2.30 -0.23
C MET A 52 19.93 -2.76 0.44
N VAL A 53 20.28 -4.05 0.35
CA VAL A 53 21.55 -4.59 0.85
C VAL A 53 22.71 -4.07 0.01
N ARG A 54 22.59 -4.10 -1.33
CA ARG A 54 23.63 -3.62 -2.26
C ARG A 54 23.99 -2.15 -2.02
N ARG A 55 22.99 -1.32 -1.72
CA ARG A 55 23.16 0.11 -1.44
C ARG A 55 23.48 0.43 0.03
N GLY A 56 23.58 -0.58 0.90
CA GLY A 56 23.91 -0.41 2.32
C GLY A 56 22.78 0.15 3.20
N TYR A 57 21.54 0.22 2.70
CA TYR A 57 20.37 0.61 3.49
C TYR A 57 19.92 -0.51 4.44
N LEU A 58 20.18 -1.76 4.06
CA LEU A 58 19.81 -2.94 4.85
C LEU A 58 21.06 -3.73 5.20
N LYS A 59 21.39 -3.82 6.51
CA LYS A 59 22.57 -4.55 7.00
C LYS A 59 22.46 -6.07 6.78
N ARG A 60 21.25 -6.60 6.84
CA ARG A 60 20.98 -8.04 6.67
C ARG A 60 19.63 -8.27 5.98
N PRO A 61 19.54 -9.20 5.02
CA PRO A 61 18.27 -9.57 4.38
C PRO A 61 17.16 -9.88 5.39
N TYR A 62 15.91 -9.71 4.96
CA TYR A 62 14.77 -10.13 5.77
C TYR A 62 14.64 -11.65 5.71
N ALA A 63 14.45 -12.29 6.87
CA ALA A 63 14.29 -13.75 6.95
C ALA A 63 12.91 -14.21 6.44
N GLY A 64 11.96 -13.27 6.34
CA GLY A 64 10.62 -13.51 5.83
C GLY A 64 9.69 -12.33 6.05
N ILE A 65 8.41 -12.52 5.77
CA ILE A 65 7.36 -11.49 5.87
C ILE A 65 7.23 -10.98 7.31
N GLY A 66 7.12 -11.90 8.29
CA GLY A 66 6.93 -11.55 9.70
C GLY A 66 8.12 -10.80 10.30
N ASP A 67 9.34 -11.19 9.92
CA ASP A 67 10.56 -10.52 10.34
C ASP A 67 10.70 -9.12 9.72
N CYS A 68 10.34 -8.94 8.45
CA CYS A 68 10.26 -7.61 7.83
C CYS A 68 9.24 -6.72 8.55
N PHE A 69 8.03 -7.22 8.82
CA PHE A 69 6.99 -6.48 9.52
C PHE A 69 7.44 -6.06 10.93
N ALA A 70 7.99 -6.99 11.71
CA ALA A 70 8.45 -6.73 13.07
C ALA A 70 9.59 -5.71 13.10
N ARG A 71 10.56 -5.80 12.18
CA ARG A 71 11.66 -4.83 12.09
C ARG A 71 11.16 -3.44 11.71
N VAL A 72 10.28 -3.32 10.71
CA VAL A 72 9.71 -2.02 10.31
C VAL A 72 8.96 -1.37 11.47
N VAL A 73 8.12 -2.13 12.18
CA VAL A 73 7.38 -1.60 13.34
C VAL A 73 8.33 -1.18 14.47
N ARG A 74 9.39 -1.95 14.73
CA ARG A 74 10.34 -1.69 15.81
C ARG A 74 11.30 -0.53 15.52
N GLU A 75 11.73 -0.39 14.27
CA GLU A 75 12.78 0.56 13.85
C GLU A 75 12.21 1.87 13.32
N GLU A 76 11.08 1.83 12.60
CA GLU A 76 10.44 3.01 11.99
C GLU A 76 9.09 3.39 12.62
N GLY A 77 8.49 2.47 13.40
CA GLY A 77 7.18 2.65 14.02
C GLY A 77 6.01 2.11 13.19
N VAL A 78 4.84 1.96 13.83
CA VAL A 78 3.63 1.38 13.20
C VAL A 78 3.16 2.21 11.99
N ALA A 79 3.22 3.54 12.07
CA ALA A 79 2.84 4.44 10.98
C ALA A 79 3.71 4.25 9.72
N ALA A 80 4.93 3.71 9.86
CA ALA A 80 5.80 3.47 8.72
C ALA A 80 5.24 2.41 7.76
N LEU A 81 4.39 1.50 8.23
CA LEU A 81 3.71 0.51 7.37
C LEU A 81 2.83 1.13 6.30
N TRP A 82 2.36 2.37 6.52
CA TRP A 82 1.55 3.14 5.57
C TRP A 82 2.37 4.15 4.76
N ARG A 83 3.70 4.27 4.98
CA ARG A 83 4.53 5.11 4.11
C ARG A 83 4.61 4.47 2.72
N GLY A 84 3.92 5.02 1.74
CA GLY A 84 4.16 4.67 0.34
C GLY A 84 5.56 5.13 -0.07
N ASN A 85 6.51 4.22 -0.30
CA ASN A 85 7.88 4.34 -0.86
C ASN A 85 8.74 5.61 -0.60
N GLN A 86 8.37 6.52 0.31
CA GLN A 86 9.05 7.80 0.55
C GLN A 86 10.40 7.65 1.26
N ALA A 87 10.70 6.49 1.85
CA ALA A 87 11.96 6.23 2.54
C ALA A 87 13.18 6.32 1.61
N ASN A 88 13.02 6.00 0.32
CA ASN A 88 14.10 6.18 -0.65
C ASN A 88 14.36 7.67 -0.94
N VAL A 89 13.31 8.48 -1.13
CA VAL A 89 13.44 9.89 -1.51
C VAL A 89 14.01 10.75 -0.38
N ILE A 90 13.57 10.53 0.86
CA ILE A 90 13.99 11.34 2.01
C ILE A 90 15.47 11.16 2.35
N ARG A 91 16.05 9.98 2.07
CA ARG A 91 17.49 9.76 2.27
C ARG A 91 18.34 10.19 1.06
N TYR A 92 17.79 10.20 -0.16
CA TYR A 92 18.52 10.65 -1.37
C TYR A 92 18.61 12.18 -1.49
N PHE A 93 17.62 12.93 -1.00
CA PHE A 93 17.60 14.39 -1.16
C PHE A 93 18.71 15.16 -0.40
N PRO A 94 19.08 14.83 0.85
CA PRO A 94 20.14 15.57 1.54
C PRO A 94 21.56 15.09 1.22
N THR A 95 21.76 13.92 0.61
CA THR A 95 23.12 13.40 0.33
C THR A 95 23.69 13.80 -1.04
N GLN A 96 22.95 14.51 -1.89
CA GLN A 96 23.42 14.95 -3.22
C GLN A 96 23.73 16.45 -3.32
N VAL A 97 23.62 17.22 -2.23
CA VAL A 97 23.83 18.68 -2.27
C VAL A 97 25.22 19.11 -1.78
N ASP A 98 26.02 18.20 -1.20
CA ASP A 98 27.37 18.51 -0.69
C ASP A 98 28.50 18.12 -1.66
N SER A 99 28.28 18.19 -2.97
CA SER A 99 29.34 17.96 -3.96
C SER A 99 29.24 18.92 -5.14
N ASN A 100 29.44 20.21 -4.87
CA ASN A 100 30.07 21.14 -5.82
C ASN A 100 30.64 22.37 -5.10
#